data_AF-A0A1I7NL19-F1
#
_entry.id   AF-A0A1I7NL19-F1
#
_cell.length_a   1.000
_cell.length_b   1.000
_cell.length_c   1.000
_cell.angle_alpha   90.00
_cell.angle_beta   90.00
_cell.angle_gamma   90.00
#
_symmetry.space_group_name_H-M   'P 1'
#
loop_
_entity.id
_entity.type
_entity.pdbx_description
1 polymer ?
#
loop_
_entity_poly.entity_id
_entity_poly.type
_entity_poly.pdbx_seq_one_letter_code
_entity_poly.pdbx_strand_id
1 'polypeptide(L)'
;MWFERAAPSAVMTKATYPGSACTPIELVNLAVEFETAAMEVLKNYKHGRTISAAPFRLLCIHAIELYLNAFLRQCGEPSSDIRSLQHNLSARLALTDKHGLVLKAKTKQHLESMSTNREYLTSRYAPDAQMLSQLNRLQATLLEVRGKVTSRLKRAGQILDA
;
A
#
# COMPACT_ATOMS: atom_id res chain seq x y z
N MET A 1 -27.98 -36.77 -23.09
CA MET A 1 -29.10 -35.80 -23.27
C MET A 1 -29.43 -35.18 -21.94
N TRP A 2 -28.91 -33.98 -21.68
CA TRP A 2 -29.32 -33.06 -20.61
C TRP A 2 -29.20 -31.65 -21.20
N PHE A 3 -30.21 -30.83 -20.92
CA PHE A 3 -30.68 -29.68 -21.70
C PHE A 3 -29.74 -28.48 -21.76
N GLU A 4 -29.64 -27.89 -22.96
CA GLU A 4 -29.11 -26.55 -23.21
C GLU A 4 -30.14 -25.50 -22.78
N ARG A 5 -29.83 -24.77 -21.72
CA ARG A 5 -30.62 -23.63 -21.24
C ARG A 5 -29.92 -22.36 -21.72
N ALA A 6 -30.48 -21.71 -22.74
CA ALA A 6 -30.04 -20.39 -23.17
C ALA A 6 -30.16 -19.40 -22.00
N ALA A 7 -29.04 -18.80 -21.60
CA ALA A 7 -29.02 -17.75 -20.58
C ALA A 7 -29.65 -16.46 -21.15
N PRO A 8 -30.51 -15.76 -20.39
CA PRO A 8 -31.07 -14.48 -20.83
C PRO A 8 -29.97 -13.45 -21.00
N SER A 9 -30.07 -12.64 -22.07
CA SER A 9 -29.15 -11.56 -22.39
C SER A 9 -29.12 -10.53 -21.27
N ALA A 10 -28.10 -10.63 -20.41
CA ALA A 10 -27.81 -9.59 -19.44
C ALA A 10 -27.37 -8.34 -20.19
N VAL A 11 -28.14 -7.26 -20.06
CA VAL A 11 -27.69 -5.91 -20.38
C VAL A 11 -26.42 -5.69 -19.57
N MET A 12 -25.26 -5.70 -20.25
CA MET A 12 -23.97 -5.49 -19.63
C MET A 12 -23.86 -4.04 -19.15
N THR A 13 -24.29 -3.77 -17.92
CA THR A 13 -23.75 -2.63 -17.19
C THR A 13 -22.26 -2.89 -17.07
N LYS A 14 -21.43 -1.97 -17.61
CA LYS A 14 -19.97 -2.08 -17.58
C LYS A 14 -19.57 -2.28 -16.11
N ALA A 15 -19.25 -3.52 -15.73
CA ALA A 15 -18.95 -3.84 -14.34
C ALA A 15 -17.77 -2.97 -13.90
N THR A 16 -18.05 -2.02 -13.02
CA THR A 16 -17.04 -1.12 -12.46
C THR A 16 -15.99 -1.97 -11.77
N TYR A 17 -14.73 -1.87 -12.20
CA TYR A 17 -13.65 -2.67 -11.65
C TYR A 17 -13.59 -2.51 -10.11
N PRO A 18 -13.46 -3.57 -9.31
CA PRO A 18 -13.46 -3.48 -7.86
C PRO A 18 -12.47 -2.43 -7.34
N GLY A 19 -12.94 -1.53 -6.46
CA GLY A 19 -12.14 -0.44 -5.92
C GLY A 19 -12.05 0.83 -6.79
N SER A 20 -12.69 0.88 -7.96
CA SER A 20 -12.67 2.10 -8.81
C SER A 20 -13.33 3.31 -8.14
N ALA A 21 -14.34 3.08 -7.30
CA ALA A 21 -15.05 4.12 -6.56
C ALA A 21 -14.43 4.41 -5.17
N CYS A 22 -13.35 3.72 -4.79
CA CYS A 22 -12.75 3.88 -3.47
C CYS A 22 -12.20 5.31 -3.31
N THR A 23 -12.63 5.94 -2.22
CA THR A 23 -12.28 7.31 -1.86
C THR A 23 -10.91 7.37 -1.17
N PRO A 24 -10.22 8.53 -1.18
CA PRO A 24 -8.98 8.71 -0.43
C PRO A 24 -9.11 8.37 1.06
N ILE A 25 -10.23 8.71 1.69
CA ILE A 25 -10.45 8.45 3.12
C ILE A 25 -10.62 6.96 3.42
N GLU A 26 -11.36 6.21 2.61
CA GLU A 26 -11.49 4.76 2.77
C GLU A 26 -10.15 4.05 2.64
N LEU A 27 -9.28 4.51 1.73
CA LEU A 27 -7.91 4.00 1.60
C LEU A 27 -7.06 4.30 2.83
N VAL A 28 -7.20 5.48 3.43
CA VAL A 28 -6.53 5.83 4.69
C VAL A 28 -7.00 4.95 5.83
N ASN A 29 -8.32 4.77 5.98
CA ASN A 29 -8.89 3.94 7.05
C ASN A 29 -8.40 2.50 6.92
N LEU A 30 -8.39 1.95 5.69
CA LEU A 30 -7.83 0.63 5.45
C LEU A 30 -6.31 0.57 5.74
N ALA A 31 -5.55 1.60 5.39
CA ALA A 31 -4.12 1.67 5.72
C ALA A 31 -3.87 1.65 7.23
N VAL A 32 -4.73 2.31 8.02
CA VAL A 32 -4.69 2.30 9.49
C VAL A 32 -4.94 0.89 10.03
N GLU A 33 -5.91 0.16 9.48
CA GLU A 33 -6.16 -1.24 9.89
C GLU A 33 -4.96 -2.14 9.61
N PHE A 34 -4.31 -1.99 8.44
CA PHE A 34 -3.09 -2.72 8.12
C PHE A 34 -1.92 -2.35 9.04
N GLU A 35 -1.77 -1.06 9.38
CA GLU A 35 -0.76 -0.61 10.34
C GLU A 35 -1.01 -1.20 11.74
N THR A 36 -2.25 -1.15 12.22
CA THR A 36 -2.64 -1.72 13.52
C THR A 36 -2.36 -3.22 13.57
N ALA A 37 -2.76 -3.95 12.53
CA ALA A 37 -2.44 -5.37 12.40
C ALA A 37 -0.93 -5.63 12.37
N ALA A 38 -0.15 -4.79 11.67
CA ALA A 38 1.31 -4.89 11.65
C ALA A 38 1.90 -4.76 13.05
N MET A 39 1.45 -3.80 13.84
CA MET A 39 1.94 -3.61 15.21
C MET A 39 1.58 -4.80 16.10
N GLU A 40 0.40 -5.40 15.91
CA GLU A 40 0.00 -6.57 16.69
C GLU A 40 0.88 -7.79 16.39
N VAL A 41 1.12 -8.10 15.11
CA VAL A 41 1.98 -9.25 14.75
C VAL A 41 3.44 -9.03 15.16
N LEU A 42 3.91 -7.77 15.21
CA LEU A 42 5.27 -7.45 15.66
C LEU A 42 5.50 -7.86 17.11
N LYS A 43 4.48 -7.83 17.97
CA LYS A 43 4.59 -8.29 19.38
C LYS A 43 4.99 -9.77 19.48
N ASN A 44 4.69 -10.56 18.44
CA ASN A 44 5.01 -11.97 18.34
C ASN A 44 6.33 -12.25 17.60
N TYR A 45 7.10 -11.22 17.27
CA TYR A 45 8.40 -11.36 16.61
C TYR A 45 9.38 -12.17 17.45
N LYS A 46 10.02 -13.16 16.81
CA LYS A 46 11.03 -14.02 17.42
C LYS A 46 12.38 -13.62 16.85
N HIS A 47 13.20 -13.02 17.69
CA HIS A 47 14.56 -12.63 17.32
C HIS A 47 15.33 -13.81 16.70
N GLY A 48 16.04 -13.57 15.59
CA GLY A 48 16.76 -14.60 14.84
C GLY A 48 15.88 -15.51 13.96
N ARG A 49 14.54 -15.45 14.06
CA ARG A 49 13.62 -16.16 13.15
C ARG A 49 13.01 -15.18 12.17
N THR A 50 13.68 -14.99 11.04
CA THR A 50 13.29 -14.05 9.97
C THR A 50 11.86 -14.25 9.48
N ILE A 51 11.39 -15.51 9.39
CA ILE A 51 10.00 -15.84 9.02
C ILE A 51 8.96 -15.21 9.96
N SER A 52 9.26 -15.01 11.24
CA SER A 52 8.34 -14.38 12.19
C SER A 52 8.14 -12.89 11.92
N ALA A 53 9.05 -12.25 11.18
CA ALA A 53 8.92 -10.86 10.76
C ALA A 53 8.24 -10.70 9.39
N ALA A 54 8.08 -11.77 8.61
CA ALA A 54 7.47 -11.70 7.28
C ALA A 54 6.04 -11.11 7.27
N PRO A 55 5.13 -11.48 8.20
CA PRO A 55 3.81 -10.87 8.27
C PRO A 55 3.87 -9.37 8.53
N PHE A 56 4.69 -8.94 9.50
CA PHE A 56 4.90 -7.53 9.81
C PHE A 56 5.33 -6.74 8.55
N ARG A 57 6.28 -7.28 7.78
CA ARG A 57 6.76 -6.63 6.56
C ARG A 57 5.65 -6.42 5.53
N LEU A 58 4.88 -7.48 5.25
CA LEU A 58 3.82 -7.42 4.26
C LEU A 58 2.73 -6.42 4.66
N LEU A 59 2.34 -6.43 5.93
CA LEU A 59 1.34 -5.49 6.45
C LEU A 59 1.85 -4.04 6.37
N CYS A 60 3.12 -3.78 6.73
CA CYS A 60 3.71 -2.45 6.58
C CYS A 60 3.80 -2.01 5.11
N ILE A 61 4.21 -2.90 4.19
CA ILE A 61 4.28 -2.59 2.75
C ILE A 61 2.90 -2.22 2.24
N HIS A 62 1.86 -3.00 2.58
CA HIS A 62 0.49 -2.72 2.18
C HIS A 62 -0.04 -1.41 2.76
N ALA A 63 0.22 -1.12 4.04
CA ALA A 63 -0.17 0.16 4.63
C ALA A 63 0.50 1.35 3.90
N ILE A 64 1.80 1.24 3.60
CA ILE A 64 2.53 2.25 2.81
C ILE A 64 1.89 2.44 1.43
N GLU A 65 1.60 1.35 0.71
CA GLU A 65 0.94 1.40 -0.60
C GLU A 65 -0.40 2.12 -0.52
N LEU A 66 -1.23 1.79 0.47
CA LEU A 66 -2.55 2.40 0.64
C LEU A 66 -2.48 3.89 0.97
N TYR A 67 -1.55 4.31 1.84
CA TYR A 67 -1.34 5.74 2.09
C TYR A 67 -0.91 6.49 0.83
N LEU A 68 0.03 5.95 0.05
CA LEU A 68 0.45 6.58 -1.21
C LEU A 68 -0.70 6.60 -2.23
N ASN A 69 -1.48 5.52 -2.31
CA ASN A 69 -2.66 5.46 -3.18
C ASN A 69 -3.70 6.51 -2.78
N ALA A 70 -3.98 6.69 -1.49
CA ALA A 70 -4.91 7.71 -1.00
C ALA A 70 -4.49 9.12 -1.44
N PHE A 71 -3.19 9.43 -1.32
CA PHE A 71 -2.64 10.69 -1.79
C PHE A 71 -2.80 10.86 -3.31
N LEU A 72 -2.43 9.85 -4.10
CA LEU A 72 -2.57 9.89 -5.56
C LEU A 72 -4.04 10.06 -6.00
N ARG A 73 -4.96 9.34 -5.35
CA ARG A 73 -6.41 9.47 -5.58
C ARG A 73 -6.90 10.88 -5.28
N GLN A 74 -6.44 11.48 -4.17
CA GLN A 74 -6.77 12.87 -3.83
C GLN A 74 -6.27 13.85 -4.90
N CYS A 75 -5.11 13.57 -5.51
CA CYS A 75 -4.54 14.37 -6.59
C CYS A 75 -5.20 14.13 -7.96
N GLY A 76 -6.21 13.26 -8.04
CA GLY A 76 -6.97 12.99 -9.27
C GLY A 76 -6.42 11.85 -10.12
N GLU A 77 -5.43 11.10 -9.65
CA GLU A 77 -4.91 9.95 -10.39
C GLU A 77 -5.98 8.85 -10.53
N PRO A 78 -6.23 8.32 -11.74
CA PRO A 78 -7.20 7.26 -11.95
C PRO A 78 -6.86 5.98 -11.18
N SER A 79 -7.86 5.28 -10.65
CA SER A 79 -7.66 4.00 -9.94
C SER A 79 -7.02 2.94 -10.84
N SER A 80 -7.25 2.98 -12.15
CA SER A 80 -6.60 2.11 -13.13
C SER A 80 -5.08 2.28 -13.13
N ASP A 81 -4.63 3.53 -13.08
CA ASP A 81 -3.24 3.91 -13.27
C ASP A 81 -2.47 3.56 -12.01
N ILE A 82 -3.02 3.90 -10.85
CA ILE A 82 -2.48 3.50 -9.54
C ILE A 82 -2.39 1.98 -9.40
N ARG A 83 -3.41 1.24 -9.86
CA ARG A 83 -3.43 -0.23 -9.80
C ARG A 83 -2.37 -0.84 -10.72
N SER A 84 -2.13 -0.24 -11.88
CA SER A 84 -1.12 -0.73 -12.83
C SER A 84 0.30 -0.76 -12.24
N LEU A 85 0.55 0.02 -11.19
CA LEU A 85 1.83 0.08 -10.48
C LEU A 85 2.11 -1.16 -9.61
N GLN A 86 1.11 -2.04 -9.40
CA GLN A 86 1.24 -3.27 -8.60
C GLN A 86 1.91 -2.99 -7.24
N HIS A 87 3.02 -3.65 -6.89
CA HIS A 87 3.77 -3.42 -5.65
C HIS A 87 5.02 -2.54 -5.84
N ASN A 88 5.08 -1.77 -6.92
CA ASN A 88 6.21 -0.89 -7.20
C ASN A 88 6.08 0.43 -6.42
N LEU A 89 6.79 0.52 -5.30
CA LEU A 89 6.81 1.72 -4.45
C LEU A 89 7.64 2.85 -5.07
N SER A 90 8.66 2.54 -5.87
CA SER A 90 9.47 3.52 -6.59
C SER A 90 8.63 4.26 -7.64
N ALA A 91 7.84 3.51 -8.43
CA ALA A 91 6.93 4.11 -9.40
C ALA A 91 5.83 4.96 -8.74
N ARG A 92 5.29 4.52 -7.60
CA ARG A 92 4.37 5.35 -6.79
C ARG A 92 5.05 6.60 -6.27
N LEU A 93 6.27 6.48 -5.75
CA LEU A 93 7.03 7.62 -5.25
C LEU A 93 7.27 8.67 -6.34
N ALA A 94 7.61 8.23 -7.55
CA ALA A 94 7.78 9.14 -8.69
C ALA A 94 6.48 9.91 -9.01
N LEU A 95 5.31 9.28 -8.90
CA LEU A 95 4.02 9.96 -9.08
C LEU A 95 3.69 10.89 -7.91
N THR A 96 3.93 10.48 -6.66
CA THR A 96 3.64 11.34 -5.51
C THR A 96 4.55 12.57 -5.48
N ASP A 97 5.79 12.44 -5.95
CA ASP A 97 6.73 13.56 -6.11
C ASP A 97 6.24 14.58 -7.15
N LYS A 98 5.66 14.14 -8.27
CA LYS A 98 5.04 15.05 -9.27
C LYS A 98 3.92 15.90 -8.66
N HIS A 99 3.20 15.35 -7.69
CA HIS A 99 2.12 16.02 -6.96
C HIS A 99 2.58 16.73 -5.67
N GLY A 100 3.90 16.81 -5.44
CA GLY A 100 4.50 17.59 -4.37
C GLY A 100 4.45 16.96 -2.98
N LEU A 101 4.38 15.61 -2.87
CA LEU A 101 4.54 14.94 -1.58
C LEU A 101 6.01 14.99 -1.13
N VAL A 102 6.32 15.79 -0.11
CA VAL A 102 7.70 15.95 0.37
C VAL A 102 8.03 14.94 1.48
N LEU A 103 8.74 13.87 1.11
CA LEU A 103 9.36 12.90 2.02
C LEU A 103 10.86 13.20 2.23
N LYS A 104 11.42 12.80 3.38
CA LYS A 104 12.87 12.85 3.63
C LYS A 104 13.63 12.01 2.61
N ALA A 105 14.81 12.47 2.20
CA ALA A 105 15.66 11.78 1.22
C ALA A 105 15.91 10.31 1.57
N LYS A 106 16.24 10.01 2.84
CA LYS A 106 16.42 8.62 3.29
C LYS A 106 15.20 7.75 3.01
N THR A 107 14.00 8.28 3.22
CA THR A 107 12.72 7.56 3.09
C THR A 107 12.41 7.30 1.63
N LYS A 108 12.71 8.25 0.74
CA LYS A 108 12.68 8.04 -0.71
C LYS A 108 13.59 6.89 -1.14
N GLN A 109 14.86 6.96 -0.77
CA GLN A 109 15.85 5.92 -1.06
C GLN A 109 15.42 4.54 -0.53
N HIS A 110 14.77 4.50 0.63
CA HIS A 110 14.28 3.26 1.20
C HIS A 110 13.14 2.65 0.39
N LEU A 111 12.15 3.45 -0.04
CA LEU A 111 11.05 2.99 -0.90
C LEU A 111 11.56 2.47 -2.26
N GLU A 112 12.58 3.12 -2.82
CA GLU A 112 13.26 2.69 -4.03
C GLU A 112 13.97 1.35 -3.85
N SER A 113 14.72 1.19 -2.76
CA SER A 113 15.39 -0.08 -2.40
C SER A 113 14.39 -1.22 -2.21
N MET A 114 13.29 -0.98 -1.48
CA MET A 114 12.22 -1.98 -1.28
C MET A 114 11.64 -2.47 -2.61
N SER A 115 11.51 -1.59 -3.60
CA SER A 115 11.02 -1.95 -4.94
C SER A 115 12.06 -2.74 -5.73
N THR A 116 13.32 -2.29 -5.69
CA THR A 116 14.46 -2.94 -6.36
C THR A 116 14.65 -4.36 -5.84
N ASN A 117 14.58 -4.55 -4.53
CA ASN A 117 14.72 -5.85 -3.86
C ASN A 117 13.45 -6.70 -3.91
N ARG A 118 12.39 -6.18 -4.57
CA ARG A 118 11.06 -6.80 -4.67
C ARG A 118 10.57 -7.26 -3.29
N GLU A 119 10.71 -6.41 -2.27
CA GLU A 119 10.56 -6.82 -0.87
C GLU A 119 9.17 -7.42 -0.57
N TYR A 120 8.13 -6.99 -1.30
CA TYR A 120 6.81 -7.61 -1.26
C TYR A 120 6.83 -9.11 -1.64
N LEU A 121 7.52 -9.44 -2.74
CA LEU A 121 7.66 -10.82 -3.22
C LEU A 121 8.58 -11.61 -2.27
N THR A 122 9.73 -11.05 -1.94
CA THR A 122 10.77 -11.69 -1.13
C THR A 122 10.25 -11.98 0.28
N SER A 123 9.45 -11.09 0.89
CA SER A 123 8.85 -11.35 2.21
C SER A 123 7.89 -12.54 2.23
N ARG A 124 7.32 -12.95 1.09
CA ARG A 124 6.44 -14.13 0.99
C ARG A 124 7.19 -15.43 0.72
N TYR A 125 8.18 -15.37 -0.17
CA TYR A 125 8.81 -16.57 -0.72
C TYR A 125 10.23 -16.85 -0.21
N ALA A 126 10.92 -15.83 0.30
CA ALA A 126 12.29 -15.92 0.82
C ALA A 126 12.46 -14.98 2.03
N PRO A 127 11.73 -15.21 3.13
CA PRO A 127 11.69 -14.30 4.27
C PRO A 127 13.04 -14.19 5.01
N ASP A 128 14.01 -15.04 4.70
CA ASP A 128 15.39 -15.08 5.19
C ASP A 128 16.40 -14.34 4.30
N ALA A 129 15.95 -13.74 3.19
CA ALA A 129 16.82 -12.97 2.31
C ALA A 129 17.50 -11.78 3.03
N GLN A 130 18.80 -11.58 2.77
CA GLN A 130 19.60 -10.52 3.39
C GLN A 130 19.19 -9.09 2.98
N MET A 131 18.50 -8.94 1.85
CA MET A 131 18.15 -7.64 1.26
C MET A 131 16.84 -7.04 1.79
N LEU A 132 16.22 -7.66 2.81
CA LEU A 132 14.99 -7.15 3.43
C LEU A 132 15.30 -5.94 4.33
N SER A 133 14.35 -5.00 4.42
CA SER A 133 14.47 -3.80 5.24
C SER A 133 14.79 -4.13 6.71
N GLN A 134 15.50 -3.28 7.44
CA GLN A 134 15.51 -3.44 8.90
C GLN A 134 14.13 -3.09 9.47
N LEU A 135 13.63 -3.81 10.48
CA LEU A 135 12.24 -3.61 10.96
C LEU A 135 11.98 -2.17 11.42
N ASN A 136 12.91 -1.60 12.20
CA ASN A 136 12.85 -0.21 12.65
C ASN A 136 12.89 0.78 11.47
N ARG A 137 13.62 0.46 10.39
CA ARG A 137 13.69 1.29 9.18
C ARG A 137 12.36 1.27 8.43
N LEU A 138 11.73 0.10 8.31
CA LEU A 138 10.42 -0.07 7.70
C LEU A 138 9.33 0.66 8.50
N GLN A 139 9.32 0.51 9.82
CA GLN A 139 8.39 1.23 10.70
C GLN A 139 8.57 2.76 10.58
N ALA A 140 9.81 3.26 10.61
CA ALA A 140 10.07 4.69 10.44
C ALA A 140 9.61 5.22 9.07
N THR A 141 9.70 4.40 8.02
CA THR A 141 9.22 4.73 6.67
C THR A 141 7.69 4.82 6.65
N LEU A 142 7.01 3.82 7.22
CA LEU A 142 5.55 3.80 7.37
C LEU A 142 5.05 5.04 8.11
N LEU A 143 5.62 5.34 9.28
CA LEU A 143 5.21 6.47 10.10
C LEU A 143 5.39 7.82 9.39
N GLU A 144 6.49 7.98 8.65
CA GLU A 144 6.72 9.20 7.87
C GLU A 144 5.72 9.33 6.72
N VAL A 145 5.51 8.27 5.93
CA VAL A 145 4.55 8.27 4.81
C VAL A 145 3.15 8.61 5.34
N ARG A 146 2.71 7.93 6.40
CA ARG A 146 1.44 8.21 7.08
C ARG A 146 1.31 9.68 7.47
N GLY A 147 2.29 10.21 8.20
CA GLY A 147 2.25 11.59 8.70
C GLY A 147 2.20 12.61 7.57
N LYS A 148 2.94 12.40 6.49
CA LYS A 148 2.97 13.31 5.34
C LYS A 148 1.68 13.23 4.51
N VAL A 149 1.18 12.04 4.24
CA VAL A 149 -0.07 11.83 3.51
C VAL A 149 -1.25 12.40 4.28
N THR A 150 -1.44 12.01 5.54
CA THR A 150 -2.56 12.49 6.37
C THR A 150 -2.54 14.01 6.52
N SER A 151 -1.37 14.62 6.71
CA SER A 151 -1.23 16.07 6.75
C SER A 151 -1.67 16.74 5.43
N ARG A 152 -1.32 16.16 4.28
CA ARG A 152 -1.73 16.67 2.96
C ARG A 152 -3.23 16.53 2.73
N LEU A 153 -3.83 15.40 3.11
CA LEU A 153 -5.27 15.17 2.99
C LEU A 153 -6.08 16.12 3.87
N LYS A 154 -5.67 16.34 5.13
CA LYS A 154 -6.31 17.31 6.03
C LYS A 154 -6.30 18.72 5.44
N ARG A 155 -5.18 19.15 4.84
CA ARG A 155 -5.09 20.47 4.17
C ARG A 155 -5.98 20.58 2.93
N ALA A 156 -6.29 19.45 2.28
CA ALA A 156 -7.20 19.39 1.15
C ALA A 156 -8.68 19.29 1.57
N GLY A 157 -8.99 19.46 2.86
CA GLY A 157 -10.37 19.43 3.37
C GLY A 157 -10.95 18.03 3.59
N GLN A 158 -10.12 16.97 3.53
CA GLN A 158 -10.58 15.63 3.91
C GLN A 158 -10.67 15.53 5.44
N ILE A 159 -11.83 15.14 5.96
CA ILE A 159 -12.02 14.83 7.38
C ILE A 159 -11.45 13.42 7.61
N LEU A 160 -10.44 13.32 8.47
CA LEU A 160 -9.91 12.03 8.90
C LEU A 160 -10.54 11.71 10.26
N ASP A 161 -11.27 10.61 10.35
CA ASP A 161 -11.71 10.08 11.64
C ASP A 161 -10.47 9.59 12.40
N ALA A 162 -10.35 10.05 13.65
CA ALA A 162 -9.18 9.84 14.49
C ALA A 162 -9.21 8.49 15.22
#